data_AF-W9SEN4-F1
#
_entry.id   AF-W9SEN4-F1
#
_cell.length_a   1.000
_cell.length_b   1.000
_cell.length_c   1.000
_cell.angle_alpha   90.00
_cell.angle_beta   90.00
_cell.angle_gamma   90.00
#
_symmetry.space_group_name_H-M   'P 1'
#
loop_
_entity.id
_entity.type
_entity.pdbx_description
1 polymer ?
#
loop_
_entity_poly.entity_id
_entity_poly.type
_entity_poly.pdbx_seq_one_letter_code
_entity_poly.pdbx_strand_id
1 'polypeptide(L)'
;MAGRSSDATFSYAFEKHEAVIRYLGGFDATGENLQSNQKQEAAKNCNCTITDIENALAKFTWAKEAQKKIKNLKKEGKPMPKSLAEVSCVKADGLYTIGSC
;
A
#
# COMPACT_ATOMS: atom_id res chain seq x y z
N MET A 1 17.62 6.32 26.39
CA MET A 1 16.84 5.08 26.19
C MET A 1 15.87 5.32 25.05
N ALA A 2 16.22 4.89 23.84
CA ALA A 2 15.33 4.94 22.67
C ALA A 2 15.36 3.53 22.06
N GLY A 3 14.42 2.69 22.44
CA GLY A 3 14.42 1.31 21.97
C GLY A 3 13.16 0.58 22.41
N ARG A 4 12.45 0.02 21.40
CA ARG A 4 11.35 -0.96 21.49
C ARG A 4 9.91 -0.44 21.59
N SER A 5 9.58 0.68 20.94
CA SER A 5 8.17 0.95 20.57
C SER A 5 7.85 0.67 19.09
N SER A 6 8.82 0.23 18.28
CA SER A 6 8.72 0.30 16.81
C SER A 6 8.03 -0.88 16.13
N ASP A 7 7.90 -2.04 16.79
CA ASP A 7 7.34 -3.25 16.17
C ASP A 7 5.82 -3.35 16.37
N ALA A 8 5.35 -3.17 17.62
CA ALA A 8 3.94 -3.26 17.95
C ALA A 8 3.08 -2.19 17.22
N THR A 9 3.60 -0.97 17.07
CA THR A 9 2.88 0.10 16.36
C THR A 9 2.85 -0.12 14.85
N PHE A 10 3.91 -0.69 14.27
CA PHE A 10 3.94 -1.01 12.84
C PHE A 10 3.03 -2.20 12.51
N SER A 11 3.11 -3.27 13.30
CA SER A 11 2.23 -4.44 13.17
C SER A 11 0.77 -4.05 13.31
N TYR A 12 0.42 -3.24 14.32
CA TYR A 12 -0.95 -2.74 14.50
C TYR A 12 -1.44 -1.89 13.33
N ALA A 13 -0.57 -1.03 12.78
CA ALA A 13 -0.90 -0.27 11.59
C ALA A 13 -1.10 -1.18 10.38
N PHE A 14 -0.24 -2.18 10.16
CA PHE A 14 -0.36 -3.12 9.05
C PHE A 14 -1.63 -3.98 9.15
N GLU A 15 -1.93 -4.50 10.33
CA GLU A 15 -3.16 -5.27 10.62
C GLU A 15 -4.41 -4.45 10.28
N LYS A 16 -4.42 -3.15 10.60
CA LYS A 16 -5.51 -2.24 10.19
C LYS A 16 -5.60 -2.09 8.69
N HIS A 17 -4.48 -1.88 8.00
CA HIS A 17 -4.49 -1.73 6.55
C HIS A 17 -4.93 -3.03 5.88
N GLU A 18 -4.50 -4.18 6.38
CA GLU A 18 -4.88 -5.49 5.88
C GLU A 18 -6.38 -5.76 6.09
N ALA A 19 -6.92 -5.45 7.28
CA ALA A 19 -8.35 -5.56 7.56
C ALA A 19 -9.19 -4.71 6.59
N VAL A 20 -8.76 -3.47 6.34
CA VAL A 20 -9.41 -2.55 5.40
C VAL A 20 -9.38 -3.10 3.98
N ILE A 21 -8.21 -3.53 3.48
CA ILE A 21 -8.08 -4.06 2.12
C ILE A 21 -8.86 -5.36 1.95
N ARG A 22 -8.88 -6.23 2.96
CA ARG A 22 -9.67 -7.46 2.93
C ARG A 22 -11.17 -7.18 2.89
N TYR A 23 -11.63 -6.23 3.72
CA TYR A 23 -13.04 -5.84 3.77
C TYR A 23 -13.48 -5.22 2.43
N LEU A 24 -12.70 -4.27 1.91
CA LEU A 24 -12.99 -3.61 0.64
C LEU A 24 -12.84 -4.55 -0.56
N GLY A 25 -11.93 -5.52 -0.48
CA GLY A 25 -11.75 -6.56 -1.49
C GLY A 25 -12.99 -7.44 -1.71
N GLY A 26 -13.89 -7.53 -0.73
CA GLY A 26 -15.19 -8.18 -0.88
C GLY A 26 -16.15 -7.44 -1.82
N PHE A 27 -15.97 -6.12 -1.98
CA PHE A 27 -16.72 -5.29 -2.92
C PHE A 27 -16.00 -5.17 -4.27
N ASP A 28 -14.71 -4.85 -4.22
CA ASP A 28 -13.86 -4.73 -5.39
C ASP A 28 -12.43 -5.16 -5.06
N ALA A 29 -12.03 -6.31 -5.61
CA ALA A 29 -10.69 -6.86 -5.44
C ALA A 29 -9.59 -5.97 -6.06
N THR A 30 -9.95 -5.03 -6.94
CA THR A 30 -8.99 -4.10 -7.53
C THR A 30 -8.73 -2.87 -6.66
N GLY A 31 -9.68 -2.50 -5.81
CA GLY A 31 -9.65 -1.30 -4.97
C GLY A 31 -9.83 0.01 -5.75
N GLU A 32 -10.16 -0.05 -7.05
CA GLU A 32 -10.21 1.08 -7.98
C GLU A 32 -11.64 1.59 -8.17
N ASN A 33 -12.65 0.73 -7.98
CA ASN A 33 -14.06 1.05 -8.17
C ASN A 33 -14.85 0.96 -6.85
N LEU A 34 -14.34 1.64 -5.82
CA LEU A 34 -14.98 1.70 -4.50
C LEU A 34 -15.77 3.00 -4.32
N GLN A 35 -17.06 2.88 -4.06
CA GLN A 35 -17.95 4.00 -3.81
C GLN A 35 -17.76 4.58 -2.39
N SER A 36 -18.12 5.85 -2.20
CA SER A 36 -17.94 6.55 -0.91
C SER A 36 -18.69 5.89 0.25
N ASN A 37 -19.88 5.33 0.01
CA ASN A 37 -20.63 4.55 1.00
C ASN A 37 -19.85 3.30 1.46
N GLN A 38 -19.23 2.57 0.52
CA GLN A 38 -18.43 1.38 0.84
C GLN A 38 -17.20 1.74 1.69
N LYS A 39 -16.54 2.87 1.38
CA LYS A 39 -15.43 3.40 2.18
C LYS A 39 -15.89 3.80 3.60
N GLN A 40 -17.07 4.40 3.72
CA GLN A 40 -17.67 4.73 5.02
C GLN A 40 -18.04 3.50 5.83
N GLU A 41 -18.58 2.46 5.19
CA GLU A 41 -18.87 1.18 5.85
C GLU A 41 -17.59 0.48 6.30
N ALA A 42 -16.53 0.49 5.49
CA ALA A 42 -15.23 -0.05 5.86
C ALA A 42 -14.62 0.68 7.06
N ALA A 43 -14.69 2.01 7.09
CA ALA A 43 -14.21 2.82 8.21
C ALA A 43 -14.91 2.44 9.53
N LYS A 44 -16.23 2.23 9.49
CA LYS A 44 -17.00 1.77 10.66
C LYS A 44 -16.62 0.34 11.07
N ASN A 45 -16.54 -0.58 10.13
CA ASN A 45 -16.24 -1.99 10.41
C ASN A 45 -14.80 -2.20 10.91
N CYS A 46 -13.85 -1.43 10.39
CA CYS A 46 -12.44 -1.53 10.77
C CYS A 46 -12.06 -0.57 11.92
N ASN A 47 -13.04 0.16 12.47
CA ASN A 47 -12.86 1.15 13.53
C ASN A 47 -11.71 2.14 13.23
N CYS A 48 -11.72 2.70 12.03
CA CYS A 48 -10.71 3.62 11.51
C CYS A 48 -11.35 4.82 10.80
N THR A 49 -10.53 5.81 10.43
CA THR A 49 -11.01 7.01 9.73
C THR A 49 -11.06 6.79 8.21
N ILE A 50 -11.83 7.61 7.49
CA ILE A 50 -11.82 7.60 6.01
C ILE A 50 -10.40 7.86 5.48
N THR A 51 -9.63 8.70 6.15
CA THR A 51 -8.22 8.95 5.82
C THR A 51 -7.37 7.68 5.93
N ASP A 52 -7.61 6.84 6.94
CA ASP A 52 -6.93 5.54 7.05
C ASP A 52 -7.33 4.60 5.89
N ILE A 53 -8.60 4.63 5.48
CA ILE A 53 -9.08 3.88 4.32
C ILE A 53 -8.36 4.32 3.04
N GLU A 54 -8.28 5.63 2.80
CA GLU A 54 -7.63 6.18 1.62
C GLU A 54 -6.13 5.92 1.62
N ASN A 55 -5.47 6.02 2.78
CA ASN A 55 -4.07 5.66 2.95
C ASN A 55 -3.81 4.18 2.66
N ALA A 56 -4.70 3.29 3.10
CA ALA A 56 -4.60 1.85 2.82
C ALA A 56 -4.76 1.57 1.32
N LEU A 57 -5.76 2.18 0.67
CA LEU A 57 -5.97 2.04 -0.77
C LEU A 57 -4.78 2.58 -1.57
N ALA A 58 -4.24 3.74 -1.20
CA ALA A 58 -3.07 4.31 -1.88
C ALA A 58 -1.85 3.39 -1.81
N LYS A 59 -1.61 2.78 -0.64
CA LYS A 59 -0.53 1.80 -0.45
C LYS A 59 -0.78 0.50 -1.22
N PHE A 60 -2.01 0.03 -1.27
CA PHE A 60 -2.39 -1.15 -2.05
C PHE A 60 -2.20 -0.94 -3.55
N THR A 61 -2.66 0.19 -4.09
CA THR A 61 -2.45 0.56 -5.50
C THR A 61 -0.97 0.66 -5.83
N TRP A 62 -0.18 1.29 -4.96
CA TRP A 62 1.27 1.32 -5.13
C TRP A 62 1.89 -0.08 -5.15
N ALA A 63 1.51 -0.95 -4.20
CA ALA A 63 2.03 -2.31 -4.12
C ALA A 63 1.67 -3.13 -5.37
N LYS A 64 0.45 -2.98 -5.90
CA LYS A 64 0.02 -3.62 -7.17
C LYS A 64 0.89 -3.18 -8.34
N GLU A 65 1.11 -1.88 -8.51
CA GLU A 65 1.91 -1.35 -9.62
C GLU A 65 3.39 -1.72 -9.49
N ALA A 66 3.95 -1.68 -8.28
CA ALA A 66 5.30 -2.13 -8.01
C ALA A 66 5.46 -3.63 -8.35
N GLN A 67 4.52 -4.48 -7.91
CA GLN A 67 4.50 -5.91 -8.24
C GLN A 67 4.40 -6.15 -9.75
N LYS A 68 3.54 -5.41 -10.46
CA LYS A 68 3.39 -5.50 -11.91
C LYS A 68 4.70 -5.14 -12.62
N LYS A 69 5.37 -4.07 -12.20
CA LYS A 69 6.65 -3.65 -12.79
C LYS A 69 7.78 -4.63 -12.49
N ILE A 70 7.85 -5.18 -11.27
CA ILE A 70 8.79 -6.27 -10.93
C ILE A 70 8.53 -7.51 -11.79
N LYS A 71 7.26 -7.89 -11.99
CA LYS A 71 6.88 -9.01 -12.88
C LYS A 71 7.32 -8.76 -14.32
N ASN A 72 7.22 -7.53 -14.81
CA ASN A 72 7.70 -7.16 -16.14
C ASN A 72 9.22 -7.20 -16.24
N LEU A 73 9.96 -6.66 -15.27
CA LEU A 73 11.42 -6.75 -15.23
C LEU A 73 11.90 -8.21 -15.26
N LYS A 74 11.22 -9.10 -14.51
CA LYS A 74 11.49 -10.54 -14.52
C LYS A 74 11.26 -11.17 -15.89
N LYS A 75 10.22 -10.75 -16.63
CA LYS A 75 9.96 -11.22 -18.00
C LYS A 75 10.99 -10.71 -19.00
N GLU A 76 11.42 -9.47 -18.86
CA GLU A 76 12.40 -8.82 -19.74
C GLU A 76 13.85 -9.23 -19.44
N GLY A 77 14.09 -10.08 -18.42
CA GLY A 77 15.45 -10.49 -18.01
C GLY A 77 16.26 -9.37 -17.35
N LYS A 78 15.61 -8.28 -16.93
CA LYS A 78 16.23 -7.13 -16.27
C LYS A 78 16.49 -7.46 -14.79
N PRO A 79 17.52 -6.84 -14.16
CA PRO A 79 17.81 -7.09 -12.76
C PRO A 79 16.61 -6.70 -11.88
N MET A 80 16.22 -7.63 -11.00
CA MET A 80 15.17 -7.39 -10.03
C MET A 80 15.70 -6.52 -8.88
N PRO A 81 14.87 -5.60 -8.34
CA PRO A 81 15.23 -4.87 -7.13
C PRO A 81 15.47 -5.87 -5.99
N LYS A 82 16.58 -5.72 -5.26
CA LYS A 82 16.98 -6.63 -4.17
C LYS A 82 16.58 -6.09 -2.79
N SER A 83 16.23 -4.80 -2.73
CA SER A 83 15.97 -4.07 -1.50
C SER A 83 14.66 -3.29 -1.59
N LEU A 84 14.01 -3.08 -0.45
CA LEU A 84 12.80 -2.25 -0.38
C LEU A 84 13.03 -0.82 -0.90
N ALA A 85 14.23 -0.27 -0.70
CA ALA A 85 14.63 1.03 -1.24
C ALA A 85 14.54 1.06 -2.78
N GLU A 86 15.03 0.01 -3.44
CA GLU A 86 14.96 -0.12 -4.89
C GLU A 86 13.52 -0.32 -5.38
N VAL A 87 12.67 -1.02 -4.60
CA VAL A 87 11.24 -1.16 -4.89
C VAL A 87 10.52 0.19 -4.80
N SER A 88 10.88 1.06 -3.85
CA SER A 88 10.35 2.42 -3.76
C SER A 88 10.72 3.28 -4.97
N CYS A 89 11.93 3.10 -5.52
CA CYS A 89 12.38 3.78 -6.74
C CYS A 89 11.58 3.39 -8.00
N VAL A 90 10.95 2.20 -8.03
CA VAL A 90 10.15 1.73 -9.18
C VAL A 90 8.98 2.69 -9.52
N LYS A 91 8.53 3.51 -8.56
CA LYS A 91 7.46 4.52 -8.73
C LYS A 91 7.91 5.79 -9.47
N ALA A 92 9.21 6.10 -9.51
CA ALA A 92 9.72 7.44 -9.83
C ALA A 92 9.69 7.85 -11.32
N ASP A 93 9.22 6.99 -12.24
CA ASP A 93 9.16 7.32 -13.69
C ASP A 93 7.92 8.14 -14.10
N GLY A 94 7.32 8.89 -13.18
CA GLY A 94 6.09 9.65 -13.42
C GLY A 94 5.93 10.88 -12.55
N LEU A 95 6.87 11.83 -12.70
CA LEU A 95 6.85 13.23 -12.25
C LEU A 95 6.87 13.54 -10.73
N TYR A 96 7.90 14.34 -10.38
CA TYR A 96 8.09 15.24 -9.23
C TYR A 96 8.87 14.76 -7.98
N THR A 97 10.17 15.03 -8.05
CA THR A 97 11.18 15.40 -7.01
C THR A 97 10.74 15.54 -5.55
N ILE A 98 11.51 14.97 -4.60
CA ILE A 98 12.51 15.69 -3.76
C ILE A 98 13.32 14.71 -2.89
N GLY A 99 14.66 14.82 -2.95
CA GLY A 99 15.54 14.55 -1.80
C GLY A 99 15.89 13.10 -1.46
N SER A 100 17.03 12.67 -2.01
CA SER A 100 17.94 11.62 -1.50
C SER A 100 17.47 10.17 -1.53
N CYS A 101 18.22 9.37 -2.30
CA CYS A 101 18.51 7.98 -1.97
C CYS A 101 19.03 7.85 -0.54
#